data_AF-A0A8E2KVS3-F1
#
_entry.id   AF-A0A8E2KVS3-F1
#
_cell.length_a   1.000
_cell.length_b   1.000
_cell.length_c   1.000
_cell.angle_alpha   90.00
_cell.angle_beta   90.00
_cell.angle_gamma   90.00
#
_symmetry.space_group_name_H-M   'P 1'
#
loop_
_entity.id
_entity.type
_entity.pdbx_description
1 polymer ?
#
loop_
_entity_poly.entity_id
_entity_poly.type
_entity_poly.pdbx_seq_one_letter_code
_entity_poly.pdbx_strand_id
1 'polypeptide(L)'
;MMVFKRKNSMWADVSPTGAVSDFVSVWRSSGRNRWRFVLAALVASGSVLSLIIREEHRAPPRLPSITYINSWRADRSDEEIKASNLAFQKIKEQRLREQAEAEEETKKLYRTLGRISGMDVDKIERDAAAQRAAEAKAAAAEAEHAKAVQAAAAK
;
A
#
# COMPACT_ATOMS: atom_id res chain seq x y z
N MET A 1 12.39 -47.05 14.56
CA MET A 1 12.54 -46.68 15.98
C MET A 1 14.03 -46.62 16.34
N MET A 2 14.76 -45.61 15.84
CA MET A 2 16.22 -45.56 16.02
C MET A 2 16.79 -44.13 15.93
N VAL A 3 15.97 -43.12 16.29
CA VAL A 3 16.40 -41.71 16.30
C VAL A 3 16.86 -41.27 17.70
N PHE A 4 16.41 -41.96 18.76
CA PHE A 4 16.64 -41.57 20.15
C PHE A 4 17.92 -42.14 20.80
N LYS A 5 18.70 -42.97 20.09
CA LYS A 5 19.83 -43.72 20.67
C LYS A 5 21.20 -43.30 20.12
N ARG A 6 21.43 -41.99 19.96
CA ARG A 6 22.75 -41.42 19.62
C ARG A 6 23.47 -41.03 20.91
N LYS A 7 24.74 -41.42 21.08
CA LYS A 7 25.54 -41.19 22.31
C LYS A 7 25.69 -39.71 22.72
N ASN A 8 25.50 -38.77 21.79
CA ASN A 8 25.57 -37.32 22.04
C ASN A 8 24.24 -36.61 21.67
N SER A 9 23.11 -37.30 21.78
CA SER A 9 21.79 -36.71 21.55
C SER A 9 21.23 -36.17 22.86
N MET A 10 20.71 -34.93 22.88
CA MET A 10 19.98 -34.39 24.05
C MET A 10 18.82 -35.28 24.51
N TRP A 11 18.35 -36.17 23.63
CA TRP A 11 17.27 -37.11 23.88
C TRP A 11 17.72 -38.44 24.48
N ALA A 12 19.03 -38.68 24.59
CA ALA A 12 19.57 -39.89 25.21
C ALA A 12 19.28 -39.96 26.71
N ASP A 13 19.20 -38.79 27.37
CA ASP A 13 18.90 -38.66 28.80
C ASP A 13 17.40 -38.48 29.09
N VAL A 14 16.58 -38.30 28.04
CA VAL A 14 15.13 -38.13 28.18
C VAL A 14 14.48 -39.50 28.27
N SER A 15 14.17 -39.94 29.49
CA SER A 15 13.44 -41.17 29.76
C SER A 15 11.98 -40.88 30.12
N PRO A 16 10.99 -41.29 29.29
CA PRO A 16 9.56 -41.09 29.61
C PRO A 16 9.16 -41.76 30.92
N THR A 17 9.73 -42.93 31.20
CA THR A 17 9.51 -43.66 32.46
C THR A 17 10.15 -42.95 33.66
N GLY A 18 11.32 -42.31 33.48
CA GLY A 18 11.96 -41.50 34.51
C GLY A 18 11.14 -40.26 34.86
N ALA A 19 10.60 -39.57 33.86
CA ALA A 19 9.75 -38.39 34.08
C ALA A 19 8.48 -38.73 34.89
N VAL A 20 7.83 -39.87 34.61
CA VAL A 20 6.67 -40.32 35.38
C VAL A 20 7.07 -40.70 36.81
N SER A 21 8.20 -41.39 36.99
CA SER A 21 8.71 -41.76 38.32
C SER A 21 9.02 -40.52 39.17
N ASP A 22 9.67 -39.52 38.56
CA ASP A 22 9.98 -38.24 39.20
C ASP A 22 8.70 -37.48 39.59
N PHE A 23 7.73 -37.40 38.67
CA PHE A 23 6.43 -36.81 38.97
C PHE A 23 5.73 -37.52 40.14
N VAL A 24 5.72 -38.85 40.18
CA VAL A 24 5.13 -39.62 41.29
C VAL A 24 5.86 -39.35 42.61
N SER A 25 7.19 -39.21 42.58
CA SER A 25 7.99 -38.85 43.75
C SER A 25 7.63 -37.46 44.28
N VAL A 26 7.56 -36.46 43.40
CA VAL A 26 7.15 -35.08 43.73
C VAL A 26 5.71 -35.03 44.23
N TRP A 27 4.80 -35.80 43.61
CA TRP A 27 3.40 -35.87 44.00
C TRP A 27 3.21 -36.45 45.42
N ARG A 28 3.99 -37.48 45.77
CA ARG A 28 3.98 -38.10 47.10
C ARG A 28 4.61 -37.18 48.15
N SER A 29 5.72 -36.51 47.82
CA SER A 29 6.42 -35.60 48.74
C SER A 29 5.67 -34.28 49.01
N SER A 30 4.80 -33.85 48.09
CA SER A 30 3.99 -32.62 48.23
C SER A 30 2.95 -32.65 49.38
N GLY A 31 2.75 -33.80 50.03
CA GLY A 31 1.96 -33.93 51.25
C GLY A 31 0.52 -33.42 51.12
N ARG A 32 0.03 -32.71 52.16
CA ARG A 32 -1.35 -32.17 52.22
C ARG A 32 -1.62 -31.10 51.16
N ASN A 33 -0.61 -30.35 50.75
CA ASN A 33 -0.75 -29.17 49.89
C ASN A 33 -0.77 -29.46 48.39
N ARG A 34 -0.63 -30.73 47.97
CA ARG A 34 -0.64 -31.16 46.55
C ARG A 34 -1.77 -30.53 45.72
N TRP A 35 -2.99 -30.47 46.26
CA TRP A 35 -4.14 -29.90 45.57
C TRP A 35 -4.06 -28.37 45.43
N ARG A 36 -3.37 -27.68 46.34
CA ARG A 36 -3.14 -26.23 46.23
C ARG A 36 -2.16 -25.91 45.11
N PHE A 37 -1.12 -26.73 44.94
CA PHE A 37 -0.18 -26.59 43.83
C PHE A 37 -0.84 -26.89 42.49
N VAL A 38 -1.68 -27.92 42.42
CA VAL A 38 -2.49 -28.21 41.21
C VAL A 38 -3.39 -27.02 40.87
N LEU A 39 -4.12 -26.47 41.84
CA LEU A 39 -4.98 -25.32 41.62
C LEU A 39 -4.18 -24.11 41.13
N ALA A 40 -3.03 -23.81 41.75
CA ALA A 40 -2.17 -22.71 41.34
C ALA A 40 -1.65 -22.89 39.91
N ALA A 41 -1.22 -24.10 39.53
CA ALA A 41 -0.78 -24.42 38.18
C ALA A 41 -1.92 -24.27 37.16
N LEU A 42 -3.12 -24.78 37.48
CA LEU A 42 -4.29 -24.64 36.62
C LEU A 42 -4.72 -23.18 36.45
N VAL A 43 -4.65 -22.37 37.50
CA VAL A 43 -4.95 -20.92 37.42
C VAL A 43 -3.89 -20.21 36.56
N ALA A 44 -2.61 -20.51 36.76
CA ALA A 44 -1.53 -19.90 35.99
C ALA A 44 -1.65 -20.25 34.49
N SER A 45 -1.76 -21.54 34.15
CA SER A 45 -1.88 -21.98 32.76
C SER A 45 -3.23 -21.60 32.13
N GLY A 46 -4.32 -21.74 32.90
CA GLY A 46 -5.67 -21.42 32.45
C GLY A 46 -5.88 -19.93 32.18
N SER A 47 -5.24 -19.05 32.94
CA SER A 47 -5.33 -17.60 32.70
C SER A 47 -4.72 -17.21 31.34
N VAL A 48 -3.55 -17.77 31.01
CA VAL A 48 -2.90 -17.56 29.70
C VAL A 48 -3.77 -18.11 28.57
N LEU A 49 -4.24 -19.35 28.69
CA LEU A 49 -5.10 -19.96 27.67
C LEU A 49 -6.44 -19.24 27.51
N SER A 50 -6.99 -18.68 28.59
CA SER A 50 -8.24 -17.91 28.55
C SER A 50 -8.10 -16.64 27.70
N LEU A 51 -6.94 -15.98 27.71
CA LEU A 51 -6.69 -14.82 26.85
C LEU A 51 -6.68 -15.21 25.38
N ILE A 52 -6.05 -16.34 25.05
CA ILE A 52 -5.92 -16.84 23.68
C ILE A 52 -7.28 -17.27 23.11
N ILE A 53 -8.09 -17.99 23.90
CA ILE A 53 -9.40 -18.49 23.44
C ILE A 53 -10.40 -17.34 23.18
N ARG A 54 -10.22 -16.20 23.85
CA ARG A 54 -11.08 -15.02 23.70
C ARG A 54 -10.73 -14.16 22.50
N GLU A 55 -9.64 -14.48 21.80
CA GLU A 55 -9.28 -13.81 20.57
C GLU A 55 -10.21 -14.29 19.46
N GLU A 56 -11.35 -13.61 19.30
CA GLU A 56 -12.20 -13.79 18.13
C GLU A 56 -11.39 -13.38 16.90
N HIS A 57 -11.09 -14.35 16.03
CA HIS A 57 -10.64 -14.06 14.68
C HIS A 57 -11.71 -13.20 14.00
N ARG A 58 -11.49 -11.89 13.96
CA ARG A 58 -12.35 -10.96 13.24
C ARG A 58 -12.36 -11.42 11.79
N ALA A 59 -13.50 -11.96 11.34
CA ALA A 59 -13.66 -12.33 9.94
C ALA A 59 -13.21 -11.15 9.06
N PRO A 60 -12.50 -11.40 7.94
CA PRO A 60 -12.08 -10.32 7.07
C PRO A 60 -13.30 -9.46 6.72
N PRO A 61 -13.15 -8.12 6.69
CA PRO A 61 -14.27 -7.24 6.39
C PRO A 61 -14.92 -7.69 5.07
N ARG A 62 -16.25 -7.75 5.04
CA ARG A 62 -16.98 -8.05 3.80
C ARG A 62 -16.55 -7.03 2.73
N LEU A 63 -16.26 -7.51 1.53
CA LEU A 63 -15.95 -6.64 0.40
C LEU A 63 -17.11 -5.64 0.20
N PRO A 64 -16.81 -4.36 -0.10
CA PRO A 64 -17.86 -3.37 -0.35
C PRO A 64 -18.66 -3.76 -1.59
N SER A 65 -19.97 -3.47 -1.56
CA SER A 65 -20.83 -3.61 -2.74
C SER A 65 -20.49 -2.50 -3.75
N ILE A 66 -20.09 -2.88 -4.97
CA ILE A 66 -19.82 -1.94 -6.06
C ILE A 66 -21.10 -1.80 -6.90
N THR A 67 -21.72 -0.61 -6.89
CA THR A 67 -22.81 -0.26 -7.80
C THR A 67 -22.24 0.40 -9.05
N TYR A 68 -22.33 -0.29 -10.19
CA TYR A 68 -21.96 0.28 -11.48
C TYR A 68 -23.11 1.16 -12.00
N ILE A 69 -22.85 2.46 -12.15
CA ILE A 69 -23.75 3.39 -12.83
C ILE A 69 -23.26 3.53 -14.27
N ASN A 70 -23.95 2.88 -15.21
CA ASN A 70 -23.62 3.00 -16.63
C ASN A 70 -24.31 4.25 -17.21
N SER A 71 -23.51 5.22 -17.66
CA SER A 71 -24.03 6.44 -18.32
C SER A 71 -24.48 6.20 -19.77
N TRP A 72 -24.24 5.01 -20.30
CA TRP A 72 -24.54 4.65 -21.69
C TRP A 72 -25.34 3.36 -21.74
N ARG A 73 -26.17 3.25 -22.78
CA ARG A 73 -26.88 2.04 -23.14
C ARG A 73 -25.88 0.91 -23.47
N ALA A 74 -26.08 -0.26 -22.87
CA ALA A 74 -25.23 -1.43 -23.06
C ALA A 74 -25.40 -2.08 -24.44
N ASP A 75 -26.49 -1.76 -25.14
CA ASP A 75 -26.88 -2.32 -26.44
C ASP A 75 -26.48 -1.43 -27.64
N ARG A 76 -25.63 -0.43 -27.42
CA ARG A 76 -25.14 0.45 -28.49
C ARG A 76 -24.24 -0.31 -29.47
N SER A 77 -24.39 -0.04 -30.76
CA SER A 77 -23.55 -0.66 -31.80
C SER A 77 -22.18 0.03 -31.95
N ASP A 78 -21.17 -0.68 -32.43
CA ASP A 78 -19.83 -0.11 -32.65
C ASP A 78 -19.85 1.11 -33.61
N GLU A 79 -20.73 1.11 -34.60
CA GLU A 79 -20.89 2.24 -35.52
C GLU A 79 -21.46 3.48 -34.82
N GLU A 80 -22.42 3.29 -33.92
CA GLU A 80 -22.95 4.37 -33.06
C GLU A 80 -21.88 4.93 -32.11
N ILE A 81 -20.99 4.07 -31.60
CA ILE A 81 -19.84 4.48 -30.78
C ILE A 81 -18.89 5.35 -31.59
N LYS A 82 -18.51 4.93 -32.80
CA LYS A 82 -17.60 5.70 -33.66
C LYS A 82 -18.22 7.06 -34.03
N ALA A 83 -19.50 7.07 -34.40
CA ALA A 83 -20.21 8.30 -34.77
C ALA A 83 -20.28 9.29 -33.60
N SER A 84 -20.65 8.81 -32.40
CA SER A 84 -20.70 9.65 -31.20
C SER A 84 -19.32 10.17 -30.81
N ASN A 85 -18.29 9.31 -30.82
CA ASN A 85 -16.92 9.73 -30.54
C ASN A 85 -16.44 10.80 -31.53
N LEU A 86 -16.69 10.64 -32.83
CA LEU A 86 -16.29 11.64 -33.83
C LEU A 86 -16.97 12.99 -33.59
N ALA A 87 -18.27 12.99 -33.25
CA ALA A 87 -18.99 14.21 -32.89
C ALA A 87 -18.38 14.88 -31.66
N PHE A 88 -18.07 14.11 -30.61
CA PHE A 88 -17.43 14.64 -29.40
C PHE A 88 -16.01 15.14 -29.65
N GLN A 89 -15.23 14.51 -30.54
CA GLN A 89 -13.90 15.02 -30.89
C GLN A 89 -13.99 16.38 -31.56
N LYS A 90 -14.93 16.58 -32.50
CA LYS A 90 -15.13 17.89 -33.13
C LYS A 90 -15.48 18.97 -32.11
N ILE A 91 -16.39 18.68 -31.18
CA ILE A 91 -16.76 19.61 -30.11
C ILE A 91 -15.56 19.90 -29.20
N LYS A 92 -14.78 18.87 -28.85
CA LYS A 92 -13.57 19.02 -28.03
C LYS A 92 -12.55 19.91 -28.72
N GLU A 93 -12.29 19.68 -30.00
CA GLU A 93 -11.36 20.47 -30.80
C GLU A 93 -11.81 21.92 -30.93
N GLN A 94 -13.10 22.17 -31.15
CA GLN A 94 -13.67 23.51 -31.19
C GLN A 94 -13.47 24.25 -29.87
N ARG A 95 -13.85 23.63 -28.74
CA ARG A 95 -13.66 24.23 -27.41
C ARG A 95 -12.19 24.47 -27.09
N LEU A 96 -11.30 23.56 -27.50
CA LEU A 96 -9.86 23.72 -27.29
C LEU A 96 -9.31 24.92 -28.07
N ARG A 97 -9.79 25.13 -29.31
CA ARG A 97 -9.42 26.31 -30.10
C ARG A 97 -9.92 27.60 -29.45
N GLU A 98 -11.19 27.64 -29.05
CA GLU A 98 -11.79 28.80 -28.36
C GLU A 98 -11.04 29.13 -27.06
N GLN A 99 -10.68 28.10 -26.27
CA GLN A 99 -9.88 28.27 -25.05
C GLN A 99 -8.47 28.80 -25.36
N ALA A 100 -7.79 28.24 -26.37
CA ALA A 100 -6.47 28.71 -26.76
C ALA A 100 -6.49 30.17 -27.23
N GLU A 101 -7.52 30.57 -27.99
CA GLU A 101 -7.73 31.96 -28.41
C GLU A 101 -7.95 32.87 -27.19
N ALA A 102 -8.85 32.50 -26.28
CA ALA A 102 -9.13 33.25 -25.06
C ALA A 102 -7.90 33.37 -24.13
N GLU A 103 -7.10 32.31 -24.01
CA GLU A 103 -5.85 32.32 -23.25
C GLU A 103 -4.82 33.26 -23.87
N GLU A 104 -4.66 33.25 -25.19
CA GLU A 104 -3.74 34.16 -25.88
C GLU A 104 -4.18 35.62 -25.75
N GLU A 105 -5.47 35.91 -25.84
CA GLU A 105 -6.01 37.24 -25.58
C GLU A 105 -5.77 37.68 -24.13
N THR A 106 -6.03 36.78 -23.18
CA THR A 106 -5.80 37.01 -21.75
C THR A 106 -4.32 37.31 -21.48
N LYS A 107 -3.40 36.52 -22.02
CA LYS A 107 -1.95 36.78 -21.91
C LYS A 107 -1.58 38.13 -22.50
N LYS A 108 -2.10 38.50 -23.67
CA LYS A 108 -1.85 39.81 -24.30
C LYS A 108 -2.34 40.96 -23.43
N LEU A 109 -3.53 40.82 -22.83
CA LEU A 109 -4.09 41.81 -21.92
C LEU A 109 -3.20 42.00 -20.69
N TYR A 110 -2.80 40.90 -20.04
CA TYR A 110 -1.91 40.95 -18.87
C TYR A 110 -0.53 41.51 -19.19
N ARG A 111 0.07 41.16 -20.34
CA ARG A 111 1.32 41.78 -20.80
C ARG A 111 1.17 43.29 -20.96
N THR A 112 0.08 43.73 -21.56
CA THR A 112 -0.19 45.16 -21.79
C THR A 112 -0.38 45.89 -20.46
N LEU A 113 -1.18 45.32 -19.56
CA LEU A 113 -1.39 45.86 -18.22
C LEU A 113 -0.08 45.95 -17.41
N GLY A 114 0.76 44.91 -17.47
CA GLY A 114 2.07 44.89 -16.84
C GLY A 114 2.97 46.02 -17.34
N ARG A 115 3.05 46.22 -18.67
CA ARG A 115 3.82 47.33 -19.25
C ARG A 115 3.31 48.70 -18.80
N ILE A 116 1.99 48.90 -18.80
CA ILE A 116 1.38 50.17 -18.37
C ILE A 116 1.63 50.42 -16.88
N SER A 117 1.62 49.38 -16.05
CA SER A 117 1.92 49.45 -14.62
C SER A 117 3.43 49.67 -14.31
N GLY A 118 4.29 49.82 -15.32
CA GLY A 118 5.73 50.02 -15.16
C GLY A 118 6.54 48.74 -14.93
N MET A 119 5.98 47.57 -15.20
CA MET A 119 6.67 46.28 -15.08
C MET A 119 7.43 45.93 -16.37
N ASP A 120 8.67 45.45 -16.26
CA ASP A 120 9.47 44.96 -17.40
C ASP A 120 9.08 43.51 -17.76
N VAL A 121 8.03 43.40 -18.56
CA VAL A 121 7.46 42.12 -19.01
C VAL A 121 8.45 41.32 -19.86
N ASP A 122 9.26 41.98 -20.68
CA ASP A 122 10.19 41.31 -21.59
C ASP A 122 11.38 40.67 -20.85
N LYS A 123 11.82 41.29 -19.75
CA LYS A 123 12.77 40.64 -18.83
C LYS A 123 12.13 39.44 -18.13
N ILE A 124 10.91 39.58 -17.62
CA ILE A 124 10.20 38.49 -16.93
C ILE A 124 10.01 37.29 -17.86
N GLU A 125 9.63 37.50 -19.12
CA GLU A 125 9.46 36.41 -20.09
C GLU A 125 10.77 35.70 -20.41
N ARG A 126 11.87 36.44 -20.54
CA ARG A 126 13.21 35.86 -20.76
C ARG A 126 13.68 35.04 -19.57
N ASP A 127 13.56 35.57 -18.36
CA ASP A 127 13.95 34.88 -17.13
C ASP A 127 13.09 33.62 -16.94
N ALA A 128 11.78 33.70 -17.18
CA ALA A 128 10.87 32.56 -17.13
C ALA A 128 11.18 31.49 -18.20
N ALA A 129 11.60 31.89 -19.40
CA ALA A 129 12.01 30.95 -20.45
C ALA A 129 13.32 30.23 -20.07
N ALA A 130 14.29 30.95 -19.52
CA ALA A 130 15.54 30.38 -19.03
C ALA A 130 15.29 29.39 -17.89
N GLN A 131 14.42 29.75 -16.94
CA GLN A 131 14.04 28.88 -15.84
C GLN A 131 13.32 27.61 -16.33
N ARG A 132 12.33 27.73 -17.23
CA ARG A 132 11.63 26.58 -17.83
C ARG A 132 12.58 25.65 -18.57
N ALA A 133 13.58 26.19 -19.27
CA ALA A 133 14.60 25.38 -19.95
C ALA A 133 15.52 24.65 -18.97
N ALA A 134 15.88 25.28 -17.84
CA ALA A 134 16.68 24.65 -16.79
C ALA A 134 15.89 23.53 -16.09
N GLU A 135 14.62 23.78 -15.74
CA GLU A 135 13.71 22.80 -15.13
C GLU A 135 13.48 21.60 -16.06
N ALA A 136 13.28 21.82 -17.36
CA ALA A 136 13.12 20.73 -18.33
C ALA A 136 14.37 19.85 -18.43
N LYS A 137 15.58 20.46 -18.37
CA LYS A 137 16.84 19.71 -18.34
C LYS A 137 17.00 18.89 -17.06
N ALA A 138 16.66 19.47 -15.91
CA ALA A 138 16.69 18.79 -14.62
C ALA A 138 15.72 17.60 -14.61
N ALA A 139 14.47 17.80 -15.02
CA ALA A 139 13.46 16.75 -15.11
C ALA A 139 13.86 15.63 -16.07
N ALA A 140 14.49 15.95 -17.21
CA ALA A 140 15.02 14.96 -18.13
C ALA A 140 16.16 14.14 -17.49
N ALA A 141 17.09 14.80 -16.78
CA ALA A 141 18.18 14.13 -16.07
C ALA A 141 17.66 13.22 -14.93
N GLU A 142 16.65 13.66 -14.18
CA GLU A 142 15.98 12.86 -13.16
C GLU A 142 15.26 11.65 -13.76
N ALA A 143 14.57 11.82 -14.88
CA ALA A 143 13.91 10.72 -15.58
C ALA A 143 14.92 9.68 -16.09
N GLU A 144 16.06 10.13 -16.63
CA GLU A 144 17.15 9.23 -17.05
C GLU A 144 17.80 8.51 -15.85
N HIS A 145 18.04 9.21 -14.75
CA HIS A 145 18.54 8.60 -13.51
C HIS A 145 17.55 7.57 -12.95
N ALA A 146 16.25 7.88 -12.93
CA ALA A 146 15.21 6.96 -12.46
C ALA A 146 15.14 5.69 -13.34
N LYS A 147 15.24 5.83 -14.67
CA LYS A 147 15.33 4.67 -15.57
C LYS A 147 16.58 3.83 -15.30
N ALA A 148 17.74 4.46 -15.07
CA ALA A 148 18.99 3.76 -14.80
C ALA A 148 18.94 2.97 -13.47
N VAL A 149 18.36 3.56 -12.42
CA VAL A 149 18.15 2.88 -11.13
C VAL A 149 17.19 1.70 -11.27
N GLN A 150 16.09 1.85 -12.02
CA GLN A 150 15.15 0.75 -12.28
C GLN A 150 15.80 -0.38 -13.08
N ALA A 151 16.62 -0.06 -14.09
CA ALA A 151 17.35 -1.06 -14.87
C ALA A 151 18.40 -1.83 -14.04
N ALA A 152 19.06 -1.15 -13.09
CA ALA A 152 20.00 -1.79 -12.17
C ALA A 152 19.32 -2.69 -11.13
N ALA A 153 18.11 -2.35 -10.69
CA ALA A 153 17.33 -3.16 -9.75
C ALA A 153 16.68 -4.41 -10.40
N ALA A 154 16.54 -4.42 -11.74
CA ALA A 154 15.98 -5.53 -12.51
C ALA A 154 17.02 -6.58 -12.94
N LYS A 155 18.30 -6.40 -12.57
CA LYS A 155 19.42 -7.31 -12.86
C LYS A 155 19.89 -8.01 -11.59
#